data_AF-L8GLG9-F1
#
_entry.id   AF-L8GLG9-F1
#
_cell.length_a   1.000
_cell.length_b   1.000
_cell.length_c   1.000
_cell.angle_alpha   90.00
_cell.angle_beta   90.00
_cell.angle_gamma   90.00
#
_symmetry.space_group_name_H-M   'P 1'
#
loop_
_entity.id
_entity.type
_entity.pdbx_description
1 polymer ?
#
loop_
_entity_poly.entity_id
_entity_poly.type
_entity_poly.pdbx_seq_one_letter_code
_entity_poly.pdbx_strand_id
1 'polypeptide(L)'
;MQKDTRTTAHGRIQKDLREVNDKLNPDSPPIFALPVGDSLDHVDALIMGPPETPYSFGFFRFDMQFPSTYPNTPPKVLMYELHLLYAAIFARTHPFHRSYGLTTFIRAVCLSILGTWSGESEDEWRSSYSINYVLSAIQSLIMTAKPYHNEPGYEEGGEHDNPEEINAYSDKITHEVMRIAVCGMVEDAILGRNEPWNELIKHQFLLWFDNYLSTAERELARGLEGQEFRPMPFEFDGNTAAGKYNYTNIIARLKDLKSRIDRETEEWKEKGKVFTKKETGWKYYQLMEEAEKFKSGKVTLEGVSAAPVEDDNLYHWQASIFGPDGSPWEGGFYNVDIIFSEDEAPPRVRFITEMFHPHVTSDGIPFYLVAPARRGLVATILTAIIKLLKANPNPSPATWANVQAAKMYFSNDDEVKKEYRKKVARLVRKSVEGDE
;
A
#
# COMPACT_ATOMS: atom_id res chain seq x y z
N MET A 1 43.71 -4.33 -11.90
CA MET A 1 42.58 -3.37 -12.01
C MET A 1 41.59 -3.67 -10.89
N GLN A 2 41.72 -3.02 -9.74
CA GLN A 2 40.65 -2.98 -8.74
C GLN A 2 39.55 -2.10 -9.34
N LYS A 3 38.41 -2.68 -9.74
CA LYS A 3 37.19 -1.87 -9.91
C LYS A 3 36.93 -1.23 -8.55
N ASP A 4 36.73 0.08 -8.55
CA ASP A 4 36.37 0.83 -7.35
C ASP A 4 35.19 0.13 -6.66
N THR A 5 35.42 -0.31 -5.42
CA THR A 5 34.51 -1.18 -4.68
C THR A 5 33.16 -0.50 -4.49
N ARG A 6 33.16 0.84 -4.38
CA ARG A 6 31.95 1.66 -4.27
C ARG A 6 31.11 1.65 -5.55
N THR A 7 31.75 1.73 -6.71
CA THR A 7 31.06 1.64 -8.02
C THR A 7 30.41 0.27 -8.22
N THR A 8 31.02 -0.79 -7.68
CA THR A 8 30.46 -2.14 -7.72
C THR A 8 29.25 -2.29 -6.80
N ALA A 9 29.33 -1.74 -5.58
CA ALA A 9 28.22 -1.69 -4.62
C ALA A 9 27.01 -0.92 -5.19
N HIS A 10 27.24 0.28 -5.72
CA HIS A 10 26.22 1.11 -6.38
C HIS A 10 25.56 0.41 -7.56
N GLY A 11 26.34 -0.27 -8.40
CA GLY A 11 25.80 -1.07 -9.50
C GLY A 11 24.88 -2.20 -9.02
N ARG A 12 25.19 -2.82 -7.86
CA ARG A 12 24.32 -3.84 -7.26
C ARG A 12 23.05 -3.23 -6.67
N ILE A 13 23.17 -2.16 -5.90
CA ILE A 13 22.02 -1.45 -5.28
C ILE A 13 21.03 -1.00 -6.35
N GLN A 14 21.51 -0.40 -7.44
CA GLN A 14 20.65 0.05 -8.53
C GLN A 14 19.92 -1.11 -9.22
N LYS A 15 20.56 -2.29 -9.34
CA LYS A 15 19.92 -3.49 -9.86
C LYS A 15 18.83 -3.98 -8.91
N ASP A 16 19.12 -4.05 -7.62
CA ASP A 16 18.18 -4.52 -6.60
C ASP A 16 16.96 -3.58 -6.48
N LEU A 17 17.16 -2.26 -6.57
CA LEU A 17 16.06 -1.26 -6.56
C LEU A 17 15.14 -1.38 -7.79
N ARG A 18 15.69 -1.66 -8.98
CA ARG A 18 14.87 -1.96 -10.16
C ARG A 18 14.04 -3.22 -9.94
N GLU A 19 14.61 -4.25 -9.32
CA GLU A 19 13.86 -5.47 -9.02
C GLU A 19 12.70 -5.22 -8.06
N VAL A 20 12.90 -4.43 -6.99
CA VAL A 20 11.83 -4.06 -6.05
C VAL A 20 10.70 -3.31 -6.76
N ASN A 21 11.02 -2.29 -7.56
CA ASN A 21 10.02 -1.39 -8.12
C ASN A 21 9.38 -1.88 -9.42
N ASP A 22 10.10 -2.68 -10.23
CA ASP A 22 9.61 -3.14 -11.54
C ASP A 22 8.96 -4.53 -11.46
N LYS A 23 9.32 -5.37 -10.48
CA LYS A 23 8.77 -6.72 -10.30
C LYS A 23 7.92 -6.81 -9.04
N LEU A 24 6.88 -5.98 -8.97
CA LEU A 24 5.89 -6.05 -7.91
C LEU A 24 5.29 -7.46 -7.85
N ASN A 25 5.31 -8.08 -6.68
CA ASN A 25 4.64 -9.35 -6.44
C ASN A 25 3.12 -9.11 -6.44
N PRO A 26 2.35 -9.70 -7.39
CA PRO A 26 0.91 -9.47 -7.46
C PRO A 26 0.13 -10.11 -6.29
N ASP A 27 0.75 -11.02 -5.55
CA ASP A 27 0.10 -11.78 -4.47
C ASP A 27 0.38 -11.22 -3.07
N SER A 28 1.24 -10.20 -2.94
CA SER A 28 1.60 -9.57 -1.66
C SER A 28 1.34 -8.07 -1.71
N PRO A 29 1.05 -7.40 -0.57
CA PRO A 29 1.00 -5.96 -0.54
C PRO A 29 2.31 -5.35 -1.04
N PRO A 30 2.24 -4.24 -1.77
CA PRO A 30 3.40 -3.72 -2.48
C PRO A 30 4.48 -3.22 -1.51
N ILE A 31 5.73 -3.44 -1.92
CA ILE A 31 6.93 -2.94 -1.29
C ILE A 31 7.56 -1.95 -2.24
N PHE A 32 7.96 -0.79 -1.72
CA PHE A 32 8.61 0.26 -2.50
C PHE A 32 9.94 0.63 -1.88
N ALA A 33 10.93 0.96 -2.70
CA ALA A 33 12.24 1.41 -2.22
C ALA A 33 12.85 2.44 -3.17
N LEU A 34 13.30 3.56 -2.62
CA LEU A 34 13.89 4.66 -3.39
C LEU A 34 15.18 5.16 -2.72
N PRO A 35 16.19 5.56 -3.49
CA PRO A 35 17.38 6.19 -2.93
C PRO A 35 17.03 7.55 -2.32
N VAL A 36 17.70 7.92 -1.23
CA VAL A 36 17.53 9.22 -0.58
C VAL A 36 18.54 10.21 -1.14
N GLY A 37 18.02 11.20 -1.88
CA GLY A 37 18.85 12.15 -2.61
C GLY A 37 19.63 11.47 -3.74
N ASP A 38 20.84 11.98 -4.02
CA ASP A 38 21.65 11.49 -5.15
C ASP A 38 22.53 10.27 -4.79
N SER A 39 22.57 9.87 -3.52
CA SER A 39 23.41 8.76 -3.07
C SER A 39 22.65 7.44 -3.05
N LEU A 40 23.27 6.39 -3.59
CA LEU A 40 22.75 5.02 -3.48
C LEU A 40 23.13 4.36 -2.14
N ASP A 41 23.90 5.03 -1.28
CA ASP A 41 24.30 4.49 0.02
C ASP A 41 23.18 4.54 1.07
N HIS A 42 22.09 5.26 0.77
CA HIS A 42 20.93 5.43 1.65
C HIS A 42 19.67 5.19 0.83
N VAL A 43 18.88 4.20 1.22
CA VAL A 43 17.59 3.86 0.60
C VAL A 43 16.52 3.97 1.66
N ASP A 44 15.43 4.61 1.29
CA ASP A 44 14.21 4.64 2.07
C ASP A 44 13.21 3.66 1.44
N ALA A 45 12.51 2.91 2.28
CA ALA A 45 11.60 1.86 1.84
C ALA A 45 10.26 1.99 2.55
N LEU A 46 9.18 1.74 1.82
CA LEU A 46 7.82 1.68 2.33
C LEU A 46 7.28 0.26 2.15
N ILE A 47 6.94 -0.39 3.25
CA ILE A 47 6.32 -1.71 3.29
C ILE A 47 4.88 -1.56 3.76
N MET A 48 3.95 -2.19 3.05
CA MET A 48 2.58 -2.34 3.52
C MET A 48 2.41 -3.65 4.29
N GLY A 49 1.68 -3.60 5.40
CA GLY A 49 1.44 -4.78 6.22
C GLY A 49 0.60 -5.86 5.49
N PRO A 50 0.92 -7.16 5.65
CA PRO A 50 0.19 -8.26 5.04
C PRO A 50 -1.29 -8.29 5.43
N PRO A 51 -2.21 -8.62 4.50
CA PRO A 51 -3.61 -8.84 4.84
C PRO A 51 -3.74 -10.01 5.82
N GLU A 52 -4.87 -10.08 6.53
CA GLU A 52 -5.15 -11.16 7.49
C GLU A 52 -4.15 -11.23 8.66
N THR A 53 -3.45 -10.13 8.92
CA THR A 53 -2.59 -9.96 10.09
C THR A 53 -3.01 -8.71 10.86
N PRO A 54 -2.61 -8.57 12.14
CA PRO A 54 -2.77 -7.32 12.88
C PRO A 54 -2.14 -6.08 12.22
N TYR A 55 -1.24 -6.29 11.24
CA TYR A 55 -0.54 -5.25 10.49
C TYR A 55 -1.27 -4.81 9.23
N SER A 56 -2.41 -5.44 8.89
CA SER A 56 -3.13 -5.32 7.63
C SER A 56 -3.14 -3.91 7.03
N PHE A 57 -2.43 -3.78 5.91
CA PHE A 57 -2.28 -2.57 5.09
C PHE A 57 -1.69 -1.33 5.79
N GLY A 58 -1.18 -1.45 7.02
CA GLY A 58 -0.44 -0.38 7.70
C GLY A 58 0.79 0.06 6.89
N PHE A 59 1.16 1.34 6.99
CA PHE A 59 2.33 1.91 6.32
C PHE A 59 3.55 1.88 7.23
N PHE A 60 4.58 1.11 6.86
CA PHE A 60 5.80 0.96 7.62
C PHE A 60 7.00 1.43 6.79
N ARG A 61 7.65 2.49 7.26
CA ARG A 61 8.80 3.10 6.57
C ARG A 61 10.12 2.63 7.20
N PHE A 62 11.12 2.34 6.37
CA PHE A 62 12.41 1.81 6.77
C PHE A 62 13.55 2.57 6.07
N ASP A 63 14.52 3.03 6.86
CA ASP A 63 15.79 3.59 6.42
C ASP A 63 16.82 2.45 6.31
N MET A 64 17.42 2.30 5.14
CA MET A 64 18.47 1.33 4.84
C MET A 64 19.78 2.04 4.48
N GLN A 65 20.83 1.80 5.27
CA GLN A 65 22.17 2.36 5.06
C GLN A 65 23.13 1.27 4.58
N PHE A 66 23.68 1.45 3.39
CA PHE A 66 24.55 0.47 2.74
C PHE A 66 26.03 0.80 2.97
N PRO A 67 26.84 -0.14 3.47
CA PRO A 67 28.29 0.07 3.57
C PRO A 67 28.95 0.01 2.18
N SER A 68 30.13 0.61 2.04
CA SER A 68 30.94 0.55 0.80
C SER A 68 31.37 -0.87 0.42
N THR A 69 31.28 -1.82 1.36
CA THR A 69 31.57 -3.25 1.17
C THR A 69 30.36 -4.07 0.72
N TYR A 70 29.18 -3.47 0.55
CA TYR A 70 27.99 -4.15 0.01
C TYR A 70 28.28 -4.74 -1.38
N PRO A 71 27.85 -5.98 -1.69
CA PRO A 71 26.95 -6.85 -0.92
C PRO A 71 27.64 -7.82 0.06
N ASN A 72 28.94 -7.70 0.31
CA ASN A 72 29.63 -8.63 1.23
C ASN A 72 29.26 -8.41 2.70
N THR A 73 28.89 -7.18 3.05
CA THR A 73 28.39 -6.80 4.38
C THR A 73 26.93 -6.37 4.26
N PRO A 74 26.03 -6.77 5.19
CA PRO A 74 24.63 -6.39 5.14
C PRO A 74 24.44 -4.87 5.29
N PRO A 75 23.34 -4.30 4.76
CA PRO A 75 22.93 -2.95 5.10
C PRO A 75 22.45 -2.88 6.55
N LYS A 76 22.53 -1.70 7.16
CA LYS A 76 21.83 -1.39 8.41
C LYS A 76 20.40 -0.99 8.07
N VAL A 77 19.41 -1.60 8.72
CA VAL A 77 18.00 -1.30 8.50
C VAL A 77 17.37 -0.79 9.79
N LEU A 78 16.79 0.41 9.73
CA LEU A 78 16.14 1.08 10.84
C LEU A 78 14.70 1.43 10.46
N MET A 79 13.74 1.14 11.32
CA MET A 79 12.37 1.62 11.13
C MET A 79 12.30 3.14 11.36
N TYR A 80 11.58 3.85 10.50
CA TYR A 80 11.35 5.30 10.61
C TYR A 80 10.40 5.63 11.77
N GLU A 81 10.50 6.85 12.32
CA GLU A 81 9.94 7.36 13.58
C GLU A 81 8.50 6.93 13.93
N LEU A 82 8.37 5.70 14.41
CA LEU A 82 7.17 5.17 15.03
C LEU A 82 7.54 4.68 16.45
N HIS A 83 8.13 5.58 17.26
CA HIS A 83 8.60 5.26 18.62
C HIS A 83 7.53 4.56 19.47
N LEU A 84 6.26 4.94 19.30
CA LEU A 84 5.12 4.33 20.00
C LEU A 84 4.72 2.96 19.44
N LEU A 85 4.88 2.74 18.13
CA LEU A 85 4.61 1.45 17.48
C LEU A 85 5.72 0.45 17.80
N TYR A 86 6.99 0.86 17.77
CA TYR A 86 8.09 -0.05 18.11
C TYR A 86 7.99 -0.52 19.57
N ALA A 87 7.75 0.39 20.51
CA ALA A 87 7.53 0.04 21.91
C ALA A 87 6.29 -0.86 22.12
N ALA A 88 5.31 -0.81 21.22
CA ALA A 88 4.07 -1.59 21.32
C ALA A 88 4.03 -2.90 20.54
N ILE A 89 4.87 -3.05 19.52
CA ILE A 89 4.73 -4.09 18.50
C ILE A 89 6.03 -4.85 18.25
N PHE A 90 7.18 -4.22 18.47
CA PHE A 90 8.50 -4.75 18.09
C PHE A 90 9.53 -4.68 19.20
N ALA A 91 9.07 -4.63 20.44
CA ALA A 91 9.96 -4.48 21.57
C ALA A 91 10.67 -5.79 21.93
N ARG A 92 11.43 -6.31 20.95
CA ARG A 92 12.42 -7.36 21.07
C ARG A 92 13.64 -6.82 21.81
N THR A 93 13.48 -6.55 23.09
CA THR A 93 14.60 -6.17 23.95
C THR A 93 15.38 -7.41 24.34
N HIS A 94 16.36 -7.82 23.52
CA HIS A 94 17.39 -8.78 23.95
C HIS A 94 18.72 -8.05 24.26
N PRO A 95 19.49 -8.41 25.32
CA PRO A 95 20.66 -7.67 25.79
C PRO A 95 21.94 -7.80 24.94
N PHE A 96 21.85 -7.92 23.61
CA PHE A 96 23.03 -8.13 22.77
C PHE A 96 23.15 -7.11 21.63
N HIS A 97 23.64 -5.90 21.98
CA HIS A 97 24.66 -5.17 21.21
C HIS A 97 24.96 -3.84 21.92
N ARG A 98 26.05 -3.79 22.69
CA ARG A 98 26.51 -2.62 23.46
C ARG A 98 27.09 -1.47 22.61
N SER A 99 26.80 -1.44 21.31
CA SER A 99 27.40 -0.50 20.35
C SER A 99 26.42 0.50 19.73
N TYR A 100 25.11 0.35 19.97
CA TYR A 100 24.09 1.27 19.47
C TYR A 100 23.55 2.14 20.62
N GLY A 101 23.41 3.45 20.41
CA GLY A 101 22.71 4.32 21.34
C GLY A 101 21.24 3.90 21.50
N LEU A 102 20.63 4.19 22.65
CA LEU A 102 19.29 3.72 23.03
C LEU A 102 18.21 4.00 21.95
N THR A 103 18.29 5.15 21.28
CA THR A 103 17.38 5.55 20.20
C THR A 103 17.57 4.77 18.89
N THR A 104 18.79 4.34 18.58
CA THR A 104 19.08 3.52 17.39
C THR A 104 18.72 2.06 17.64
N PHE A 105 18.88 1.59 18.88
CA PHE A 105 18.48 0.23 19.27
C PHE A 105 16.97 0.02 19.15
N ILE A 106 16.16 0.96 19.66
CA ILE A 106 14.68 0.98 19.55
C ILE A 106 14.19 1.09 18.09
N ARG A 107 15.06 1.25 17.10
CA ARG A 107 14.65 1.34 15.69
C ARG A 107 15.20 0.20 14.85
N ALA A 108 16.09 -0.62 15.39
CA ALA A 108 16.76 -1.67 14.66
C ALA A 108 15.79 -2.81 14.35
N VAL A 109 15.85 -3.30 13.11
CA VAL A 109 15.11 -4.49 12.67
C VAL A 109 15.90 -5.73 13.08
N CYS A 110 15.29 -6.60 13.89
CA CYS A 110 15.87 -7.86 14.36
C CYS A 110 15.60 -8.98 13.35
N LEU A 111 16.60 -9.34 12.55
CA LEU A 111 16.57 -10.48 11.63
C LEU A 111 17.94 -11.17 11.65
N SER A 112 17.95 -12.50 11.63
CA SER A 112 19.17 -13.31 11.53
C SER A 112 19.98 -12.95 10.28
N ILE A 113 19.28 -12.72 9.14
CA ILE A 113 19.89 -12.30 7.87
C ILE A 113 20.56 -10.92 7.94
N LEU A 114 20.26 -10.09 8.95
CA LEU A 114 20.90 -8.79 9.18
C LEU A 114 21.97 -8.86 10.28
N GLY A 115 22.19 -10.04 10.89
CA GLY A 115 23.10 -10.23 12.02
C GLY A 115 22.61 -9.57 13.31
N THR A 116 21.33 -9.19 13.38
CA THR A 116 20.70 -8.52 14.53
C THR A 116 19.87 -9.48 15.40
N TRP A 117 19.94 -10.79 15.10
CA TRP A 117 19.25 -11.84 15.83
C TRP A 117 20.01 -13.17 15.79
N SER A 118 19.83 -14.03 16.79
CA SER A 118 20.37 -15.40 16.78
C SER A 118 19.58 -16.26 15.79
N GLY A 119 20.26 -16.78 14.77
CA GLY A 119 19.73 -17.80 13.84
C GLY A 119 20.72 -18.95 13.70
N GLU A 120 20.35 -20.00 12.97
CA GLU A 120 21.30 -21.05 12.61
C GLU A 120 22.35 -20.48 11.62
N SER A 121 23.52 -21.09 11.48
CA SER A 121 24.57 -20.60 10.57
C SER A 121 24.11 -20.47 9.11
N GLU A 122 23.02 -21.14 8.74
CA GLU A 122 22.41 -21.04 7.42
C GLU A 122 21.58 -19.77 7.21
N ASP A 123 21.14 -19.11 8.30
CA ASP A 123 20.31 -17.90 8.32
C ASP A 123 21.12 -16.59 8.37
N GLU A 124 22.45 -16.67 8.27
CA GLU A 124 23.32 -15.49 8.24
C GLU A 124 23.28 -14.75 6.90
N TRP A 125 23.69 -13.48 6.89
CA TRP A 125 23.76 -12.66 5.67
C TRP A 125 24.56 -13.34 4.56
N ARG A 126 23.97 -13.42 3.36
CA ARG A 126 24.64 -13.86 2.14
C ARG A 126 24.65 -12.72 1.12
N SER A 127 25.78 -12.52 0.44
CA SER A 127 25.92 -11.50 -0.62
C SER A 127 25.04 -11.74 -1.86
N SER A 128 24.40 -12.91 -1.93
CA SER A 128 23.34 -13.22 -2.89
C SER A 128 22.02 -12.53 -2.56
N TYR A 129 21.72 -12.24 -1.29
CA TYR A 129 20.48 -11.58 -0.89
C TYR A 129 20.39 -10.18 -1.50
N SER A 130 19.19 -9.84 -1.98
CA SER A 130 18.87 -8.53 -2.56
C SER A 130 18.09 -7.69 -1.56
N ILE A 131 17.97 -6.39 -1.85
CA ILE A 131 17.09 -5.48 -1.12
C ILE A 131 15.66 -6.06 -1.05
N ASN A 132 15.14 -6.59 -2.16
CA ASN A 132 13.81 -7.20 -2.21
C ASN A 132 13.67 -8.39 -1.25
N TYR A 133 14.70 -9.23 -1.15
CA TYR A 133 14.70 -10.36 -0.21
C TYR A 133 14.63 -9.87 1.24
N VAL A 134 15.43 -8.87 1.61
CA VAL A 134 15.41 -8.29 2.97
C VAL A 134 14.04 -7.70 3.30
N LEU A 135 13.49 -6.86 2.42
CA LEU A 135 12.19 -6.23 2.64
C LEU A 135 11.05 -7.25 2.67
N SER A 136 11.11 -8.29 1.81
CA SER A 136 10.14 -9.39 1.84
C SER A 136 10.26 -10.22 3.12
N ALA A 137 11.47 -10.44 3.64
CA ALA A 137 11.68 -11.11 4.92
C ALA A 137 11.12 -10.29 6.09
N ILE A 138 11.25 -8.95 6.07
CA ILE A 138 10.58 -8.07 7.04
C ILE A 138 9.07 -8.26 6.95
N GLN A 139 8.48 -8.16 5.75
CA GLN A 139 7.04 -8.32 5.58
C GLN A 139 6.54 -9.70 6.06
N SER A 140 7.26 -10.79 5.78
CA SER A 140 6.78 -12.15 6.07
C SER A 140 7.12 -12.67 7.47
N LEU A 141 8.27 -12.30 8.05
CA LEU A 141 8.75 -12.86 9.32
C LEU A 141 8.41 -11.97 10.52
N ILE A 142 8.17 -10.69 10.28
CA ILE A 142 7.92 -9.73 11.35
C ILE A 142 6.43 -9.40 11.43
N MET A 143 5.76 -9.22 10.29
CA MET A 143 4.34 -8.87 10.23
C MET A 143 3.46 -10.12 10.10
N THR A 144 3.56 -11.03 11.07
CA THR A 144 2.87 -12.33 11.07
C THR A 144 1.45 -12.24 11.63
N ALA A 145 0.62 -13.25 11.37
CA ALA A 145 -0.76 -13.32 11.88
C ALA A 145 -0.83 -13.44 13.41
N LYS A 146 0.19 -14.06 14.03
CA LYS A 146 0.32 -14.23 15.48
C LYS A 146 1.64 -13.62 15.97
N PRO A 147 1.72 -12.29 16.07
CA PRO A 147 2.97 -11.61 16.43
C PRO A 147 3.50 -11.96 17.82
N TYR A 148 2.66 -12.50 18.71
CA TYR A 148 3.05 -12.97 20.05
C TYR A 148 4.16 -14.04 19.99
N HIS A 149 4.08 -14.95 19.02
CA HIS A 149 5.07 -16.03 18.86
C HIS A 149 6.40 -15.56 18.27
N ASN A 150 6.51 -14.28 17.90
CA ASN A 150 7.77 -13.72 17.45
C ASN A 150 8.69 -13.35 18.64
N GLU A 151 8.18 -13.40 19.87
CA GLU A 151 8.96 -13.11 21.09
C GLU A 151 9.72 -14.36 21.57
N PRO A 152 11.01 -14.22 21.98
CA PRO A 152 11.79 -15.34 22.51
C PRO A 152 11.13 -16.01 23.70
N GLY A 153 11.00 -17.34 23.66
CA GLY A 153 10.38 -18.13 24.73
C GLY A 153 8.85 -18.18 24.67
N TYR A 154 8.24 -17.55 23.67
CA TYR A 154 6.79 -17.53 23.45
C TYR A 154 6.38 -18.22 22.14
N GLU A 155 7.23 -19.12 21.64
CA GLU A 155 7.04 -19.83 20.38
C GLU A 155 5.76 -20.71 20.38
N GLU A 156 5.19 -20.95 19.20
CA GLU A 156 3.98 -21.76 19.03
C GLU A 156 4.20 -23.20 19.53
N GLY A 157 3.26 -23.73 20.32
CA GLY A 157 3.41 -25.03 20.97
C GLY A 157 4.36 -25.07 22.17
N GLY A 158 4.88 -23.92 22.61
CA GLY A 158 5.69 -23.76 23.82
C GLY A 158 4.88 -23.70 25.12
N GLU A 159 5.57 -23.57 26.26
CA GLU A 159 4.93 -23.49 27.59
C GLU A 159 4.06 -22.24 27.79
N HIS A 160 4.32 -21.18 27.04
CA HIS A 160 3.65 -19.88 27.13
C HIS A 160 2.62 -19.62 26.02
N ASP A 161 2.20 -20.67 25.29
CA ASP A 161 1.20 -20.61 24.22
C ASP A 161 -0.23 -20.42 24.79
N ASN A 162 -0.57 -19.18 25.14
CA ASN A 162 -1.84 -18.82 25.75
C ASN A 162 -2.75 -18.08 24.74
N PRO A 163 -3.87 -18.67 24.30
CA PRO A 163 -4.78 -18.04 23.33
C PRO A 163 -5.31 -16.67 23.74
N GLU A 164 -5.54 -16.42 25.04
CA GLU A 164 -6.02 -15.11 25.50
C GLU A 164 -4.96 -14.01 25.31
N GLU A 165 -3.71 -14.32 25.60
CA GLU A 165 -2.59 -13.38 25.50
C GLU A 165 -2.23 -13.12 24.04
N ILE A 166 -2.25 -14.18 23.21
CA ILE A 166 -2.05 -14.08 21.76
C ILE A 166 -3.10 -13.15 21.13
N ASN A 167 -4.38 -13.35 21.47
CA ASN A 167 -5.46 -12.51 20.96
C ASN A 167 -5.37 -11.07 21.49
N ALA A 168 -5.12 -10.88 22.79
CA ALA A 168 -4.98 -9.55 23.37
C ALA A 168 -3.81 -8.76 22.77
N TYR A 169 -2.68 -9.42 22.51
CA TYR A 169 -1.53 -8.81 21.84
C TYR A 169 -1.86 -8.42 20.39
N SER A 170 -2.58 -9.29 19.68
CA SER A 170 -3.01 -9.05 18.30
C SER A 170 -4.01 -7.90 18.21
N ASP A 171 -4.95 -7.80 19.16
CA ASP A 171 -5.90 -6.69 19.26
C ASP A 171 -5.18 -5.36 19.53
N LYS A 172 -4.21 -5.37 20.46
CA LYS A 172 -3.35 -4.21 20.77
C LYS A 172 -2.58 -3.73 19.54
N ILE A 173 -1.93 -4.64 18.81
CA ILE A 173 -1.19 -4.34 17.57
C ILE A 173 -2.13 -3.78 16.52
N THR A 174 -3.29 -4.41 16.30
CA THR A 174 -4.29 -3.95 15.33
C THR A 174 -4.71 -2.50 15.60
N HIS A 175 -5.00 -2.16 16.85
CA HIS A 175 -5.34 -0.80 17.25
C HIS A 175 -4.22 0.20 16.95
N GLU A 176 -2.99 -0.11 17.37
CA GLU A 176 -1.85 0.79 17.22
C GLU A 176 -1.43 0.96 15.75
N VAL A 177 -1.53 -0.09 14.93
CA VAL A 177 -1.33 -0.03 13.49
C VAL A 177 -2.32 0.95 12.86
N MET A 178 -3.62 0.84 13.16
CA MET A 178 -4.61 1.80 12.64
C MET A 178 -4.36 3.23 13.13
N ARG A 179 -4.02 3.40 14.42
CA ARG A 179 -3.85 4.71 15.04
C ARG A 179 -2.62 5.44 14.50
N ILE A 180 -1.51 4.74 14.32
CA ILE A 180 -0.22 5.33 14.00
C ILE A 180 0.19 5.02 12.56
N ALA A 181 0.33 3.74 12.21
CA ALA A 181 0.83 3.31 10.90
C ALA A 181 -0.16 3.57 9.75
N VAL A 182 -1.45 3.77 10.04
CA VAL A 182 -2.43 4.24 9.06
C VAL A 182 -2.71 5.73 9.27
N CYS A 183 -3.44 6.10 10.32
CA CYS A 183 -3.91 7.49 10.47
C CYS A 183 -2.75 8.49 10.62
N GLY A 184 -1.74 8.19 11.43
CA GLY A 184 -0.58 9.08 11.61
C GLY A 184 0.22 9.26 10.32
N MET A 185 0.50 8.16 9.62
CA MET A 185 1.22 8.20 8.33
C MET A 185 0.47 8.98 7.25
N VAL A 186 -0.86 8.87 7.20
CA VAL A 186 -1.70 9.61 6.25
C VAL A 186 -1.81 11.09 6.63
N GLU A 187 -1.91 11.41 7.93
CA GLU A 187 -1.84 12.80 8.42
C GLU A 187 -0.54 13.47 7.99
N ASP A 188 0.58 12.77 8.21
CA ASP A 188 1.91 13.22 7.78
C ASP A 188 2.02 13.35 6.27
N ALA A 189 1.43 12.42 5.52
CA ALA A 189 1.40 12.48 4.06
C ALA A 189 0.63 13.70 3.53
N ILE A 190 -0.50 14.04 4.15
CA ILE A 190 -1.27 15.24 3.79
C ILE A 190 -0.49 16.52 4.17
N LEU A 191 0.28 16.50 5.25
CA LEU A 191 1.12 17.62 5.66
C LEU A 191 2.46 17.71 4.92
N GLY A 192 2.74 16.80 3.97
CA GLY A 192 3.98 16.80 3.21
C GLY A 192 5.19 16.24 3.97
N ARG A 193 5.00 15.61 5.13
CA ARG A 193 6.08 15.17 6.03
C ARG A 193 6.67 13.79 5.69
N ASN A 194 6.08 13.07 4.75
CA ASN A 194 6.48 11.72 4.33
C ASN A 194 7.09 11.68 2.92
N GLU A 195 7.71 12.77 2.42
CA GLU A 195 8.38 12.74 1.11
C GLU A 195 9.42 11.59 1.02
N PRO A 196 9.52 10.87 -0.12
CA PRO A 196 8.73 11.01 -1.36
C PRO A 196 7.40 10.21 -1.40
N TRP A 197 6.99 9.65 -0.26
CA TRP A 197 5.89 8.69 -0.15
C TRP A 197 4.50 9.30 -0.01
N ASN A 198 4.40 10.63 0.15
CA ASN A 198 3.14 11.33 0.43
C ASN A 198 1.99 10.88 -0.48
N GLU A 199 2.20 10.97 -1.79
CA GLU A 199 1.15 10.64 -2.77
C GLU A 199 0.84 9.15 -2.85
N LEU A 200 1.87 8.31 -2.64
CA LEU A 200 1.69 6.87 -2.62
C LEU A 200 0.89 6.42 -1.41
N ILE A 201 1.19 6.96 -0.22
CA ILE A 201 0.45 6.70 1.01
C ILE A 201 -1.01 7.13 0.84
N LYS A 202 -1.27 8.34 0.33
CA LYS A 202 -2.64 8.81 0.06
C LYS A 202 -3.36 7.90 -0.93
N HIS A 203 -2.71 7.46 -2.01
CA HIS A 203 -3.31 6.58 -3.01
C HIS A 203 -3.66 5.20 -2.42
N GLN A 204 -2.72 4.58 -1.72
CA GLN A 204 -2.94 3.30 -1.05
C GLN A 204 -4.00 3.40 0.06
N PHE A 205 -4.02 4.51 0.80
CA PHE A 205 -5.02 4.74 1.83
C PHE A 205 -6.45 4.72 1.26
N LEU A 206 -6.68 5.36 0.11
CA LEU A 206 -7.99 5.33 -0.54
C LEU A 206 -8.38 3.92 -1.00
N LEU A 207 -7.44 3.14 -1.55
CA LEU A 207 -7.68 1.76 -1.98
C LEU A 207 -8.12 0.84 -0.83
N TRP A 208 -7.52 1.02 0.36
CA TRP A 208 -7.76 0.15 1.52
C TRP A 208 -8.69 0.77 2.57
N PHE A 209 -9.30 1.93 2.27
CA PHE A 209 -10.16 2.67 3.20
C PHE A 209 -11.28 1.79 3.79
N ASP A 210 -11.99 1.05 2.94
CA ASP A 210 -13.08 0.16 3.35
C ASP A 210 -12.59 -0.96 4.27
N ASN A 211 -11.36 -1.45 4.07
CA ASN A 211 -10.75 -2.46 4.93
C ASN A 211 -10.48 -1.91 6.34
N TYR A 212 -9.92 -0.70 6.43
CA TYR A 212 -9.68 -0.04 7.72
C TYR A 212 -10.98 0.25 8.45
N LEU A 213 -11.97 0.82 7.75
CA LEU A 213 -13.25 1.19 8.34
C LEU A 213 -13.99 -0.04 8.86
N SER A 214 -14.14 -1.07 8.03
CA SER A 214 -14.83 -2.31 8.42
C SER A 214 -14.14 -3.04 9.57
N THR A 215 -12.81 -3.01 9.62
CA THR A 215 -12.07 -3.59 10.74
C THR A 215 -12.27 -2.77 12.01
N ALA A 216 -12.13 -1.44 11.96
CA ALA A 216 -12.33 -0.58 13.13
C ALA A 216 -13.77 -0.68 13.69
N GLU A 217 -14.78 -0.74 12.82
CA GLU A 217 -16.19 -0.93 13.21
C GLU A 217 -16.44 -2.32 13.84
N ARG A 218 -15.80 -3.37 13.30
CA ARG A 218 -15.86 -4.71 13.89
C ARG A 218 -15.22 -4.75 15.28
N GLU A 219 -14.04 -4.16 15.46
CA GLU A 219 -13.35 -4.13 16.75
C GLU A 219 -14.10 -3.27 17.79
N LEU A 220 -14.72 -2.17 17.34
CA LEU A 220 -15.64 -1.39 18.17
C LEU A 220 -16.85 -2.23 18.63
N ALA A 221 -17.45 -2.99 17.71
CA ALA A 221 -18.59 -3.87 18.02
C ALA A 221 -18.23 -5.05 18.96
N ARG A 222 -16.96 -5.47 19.00
CA ARG A 222 -16.45 -6.44 19.99
C ARG A 222 -16.42 -5.88 21.42
N GLY A 223 -16.61 -4.58 21.61
CA GLY A 223 -16.69 -3.94 22.92
C GLY A 223 -15.35 -3.57 23.55
N LEU A 224 -14.27 -3.50 22.77
CA LEU A 224 -12.93 -3.16 23.26
C LEU A 224 -12.78 -1.69 23.68
N GLU A 225 -13.67 -0.80 23.22
CA GLU A 225 -13.60 0.65 23.44
C GLU A 225 -13.40 1.03 24.92
N GLY A 226 -12.40 1.88 25.18
CA GLY A 226 -12.08 2.39 26.51
C GLY A 226 -11.37 1.41 27.44
N GLN A 227 -11.27 0.12 27.09
CA GLN A 227 -10.51 -0.85 27.87
C GLN A 227 -9.01 -0.55 27.78
N GLU A 228 -8.29 -0.81 28.87
CA GLU A 228 -6.83 -0.71 28.89
C GLU A 228 -6.21 -1.91 28.14
N PHE A 229 -5.07 -1.67 27.51
CA PHE A 229 -4.31 -2.75 26.89
C PHE A 229 -3.86 -3.74 27.97
N ARG A 230 -4.15 -5.03 27.76
CA ARG A 230 -3.64 -6.09 28.63
C ARG A 230 -2.10 -6.05 28.60
N PRO A 231 -1.43 -5.96 29.76
CA PRO A 231 0.03 -6.03 29.80
C PRO A 231 0.47 -7.44 29.42
N MET A 232 1.45 -7.54 28.52
CA MET A 232 2.01 -8.84 28.15
C MET A 232 3.08 -9.29 29.15
N PRO A 233 3.27 -10.61 29.36
CA PRO A 233 4.27 -11.13 30.29
C PRO A 233 5.73 -10.72 30.00
N PHE A 234 6.01 -10.34 28.75
CA PHE A 234 7.32 -9.86 28.29
C PHE A 234 7.48 -8.33 28.32
N GLU A 235 6.46 -7.57 28.76
CA GLU A 235 6.57 -6.12 28.99
C GLU A 235 7.14 -5.87 30.41
N PHE A 236 8.18 -5.03 30.51
CA PHE A 236 8.86 -4.74 31.77
C PHE A 236 9.26 -3.26 31.87
N ASP A 237 9.77 -2.83 33.04
CA ASP A 237 10.11 -1.42 33.30
C ASP A 237 11.04 -0.83 32.23
N GLY A 238 10.54 0.16 31.49
CA GLY A 238 11.23 0.80 30.35
C GLY A 238 10.83 0.27 28.97
N ASN A 239 10.03 -0.80 28.92
CA ASN A 239 9.47 -1.40 27.71
C ASN A 239 7.98 -1.74 27.90
N THR A 240 7.14 -0.72 27.98
CA THR A 240 5.69 -0.86 28.20
C THR A 240 4.93 -0.24 27.03
N ALA A 241 3.89 -0.93 26.57
CA ALA A 241 2.91 -0.33 25.69
C ALA A 241 1.56 -0.23 26.38
N ALA A 242 1.56 0.57 27.44
CA ALA A 242 0.35 0.98 28.13
C ALA A 242 -0.47 1.92 27.23
N GLY A 243 -1.79 1.74 27.25
CA GLY A 243 -2.71 2.52 26.44
C GLY A 243 -4.13 2.00 26.61
N LYS A 244 -5.05 2.55 25.83
CA LYS A 244 -6.45 2.14 25.81
C LYS A 244 -6.97 2.10 24.38
N TYR A 245 -7.92 1.22 24.13
CA TYR A 245 -8.59 1.16 22.84
C TYR A 245 -9.48 2.39 22.65
N ASN A 246 -9.41 3.01 21.47
CA ASN A 246 -10.20 4.18 21.08
C ASN A 246 -10.55 4.10 19.59
N TYR A 247 -11.33 3.08 19.23
CA TYR A 247 -11.77 2.86 17.85
C TYR A 247 -12.73 3.95 17.39
N THR A 248 -13.49 4.55 18.31
CA THR A 248 -14.37 5.70 17.97
C THR A 248 -13.57 6.86 17.38
N ASN A 249 -12.44 7.22 17.99
CA ASN A 249 -11.56 8.26 17.46
C ASN A 249 -10.87 7.82 16.15
N ILE A 250 -10.44 6.56 16.04
CA ILE A 250 -9.83 6.02 14.81
C ILE A 250 -10.82 6.13 13.63
N ILE A 251 -12.07 5.70 13.80
CA ILE A 251 -13.10 5.78 12.75
C ILE A 251 -13.33 7.24 12.32
N ALA A 252 -13.41 8.16 13.29
CA ALA A 252 -13.56 9.58 13.00
C ALA A 252 -12.36 10.13 12.20
N ARG A 253 -11.13 9.76 12.60
CA ARG A 253 -9.89 10.15 11.90
C ARG A 253 -9.85 9.59 10.47
N LEU A 254 -10.14 8.31 10.28
CA LEU A 254 -10.18 7.69 8.95
C LEU A 254 -11.11 8.47 8.01
N LYS A 255 -12.33 8.77 8.47
CA LYS A 255 -13.34 9.51 7.67
C LYS A 255 -12.88 10.95 7.35
N ASP A 256 -12.32 11.67 8.32
CA ASP A 256 -11.75 13.00 8.09
C ASP A 256 -10.62 12.97 7.06
N LEU A 257 -9.69 12.04 7.20
CA LEU A 257 -8.54 11.90 6.31
C LEU A 257 -8.98 11.60 4.87
N LYS A 258 -9.96 10.71 4.68
CA LYS A 258 -10.55 10.46 3.36
C LYS A 258 -11.14 11.74 2.77
N SER A 259 -11.95 12.46 3.55
CA SER A 259 -12.57 13.72 3.10
C SER A 259 -11.53 14.77 2.70
N ARG A 260 -10.41 14.85 3.41
CA ARG A 260 -9.31 15.78 3.08
C ARG A 260 -8.63 15.42 1.76
N ILE A 261 -8.38 14.13 1.49
CA ILE A 261 -7.78 13.67 0.23
C ILE A 261 -8.77 13.83 -0.94
N ASP A 262 -10.06 13.57 -0.71
CA ASP A 262 -11.10 13.81 -1.71
C ASP A 262 -11.20 15.32 -2.04
N ARG A 263 -11.09 16.21 -1.05
CA ARG A 263 -11.03 17.66 -1.29
C ARG A 263 -9.78 18.08 -2.06
N GLU A 264 -8.61 17.55 -1.69
CA GLU A 264 -7.36 17.78 -2.43
C GLU A 264 -7.50 17.36 -3.91
N THR A 265 -8.22 16.27 -4.17
CA THR A 265 -8.50 15.80 -5.54
C THR A 265 -9.34 16.81 -6.33
N GLU A 266 -10.32 17.46 -5.70
CA GLU A 266 -11.07 18.57 -6.34
C GLU A 266 -10.20 19.82 -6.53
N GLU A 267 -9.30 20.13 -5.59
CA GLU A 267 -8.34 21.22 -5.74
C GLU A 267 -7.40 20.98 -6.93
N TRP A 268 -7.04 19.73 -7.25
CA TRP A 268 -6.26 19.39 -8.44
C TRP A 268 -6.98 19.77 -9.74
N LYS A 269 -8.31 19.62 -9.81
CA LYS A 269 -9.09 20.04 -10.99
C LYS A 269 -9.01 21.55 -11.21
N GLU A 270 -9.19 22.33 -10.14
CA GLU A 270 -9.14 23.79 -10.20
C GLU A 270 -7.74 24.31 -10.53
N LYS A 271 -6.70 23.72 -9.94
CA LYS A 271 -5.30 23.98 -10.31
C LYS A 271 -5.02 23.60 -11.77
N GLY A 272 -5.57 22.48 -12.22
CA GLY A 272 -5.48 21.98 -13.59
C GLY A 272 -5.86 23.03 -14.64
N LYS A 273 -6.99 23.72 -14.44
CA LYS A 273 -7.43 24.85 -15.29
C LYS A 273 -6.39 25.97 -15.37
N VAL A 274 -5.77 26.30 -14.24
CA VAL A 274 -4.72 27.33 -14.17
C VAL A 274 -3.46 26.88 -14.92
N PHE A 275 -3.05 25.61 -14.78
CA PHE A 275 -1.89 25.07 -15.47
C PHE A 275 -2.09 24.92 -16.98
N THR A 276 -3.29 24.52 -17.41
CA THR A 276 -3.65 24.49 -18.83
C THR A 276 -3.54 25.87 -19.45
N LYS A 277 -4.04 26.92 -18.79
CA LYS A 277 -3.96 28.31 -19.28
C LYS A 277 -2.54 28.87 -19.35
N LYS A 278 -1.61 28.34 -18.55
CA LYS A 278 -0.21 28.76 -18.61
C LYS A 278 0.50 28.21 -19.85
N GLU A 279 0.06 27.07 -20.38
CA GLU A 279 0.67 26.38 -21.53
C GLU A 279 2.16 26.05 -21.37
N THR A 280 2.59 25.77 -20.13
CA THR A 280 3.99 25.49 -19.78
C THR A 280 4.13 24.26 -18.92
N GLY A 281 5.31 23.64 -18.96
CA GLY A 281 5.67 22.52 -18.11
C GLY A 281 5.53 21.19 -18.84
N TRP A 282 6.39 20.24 -18.48
CA TRP A 282 6.45 18.93 -19.13
C TRP A 282 5.11 18.18 -19.05
N LYS A 283 4.41 18.29 -17.91
CA LYS A 283 3.12 17.63 -17.68
C LYS A 283 2.01 18.16 -18.60
N TYR A 284 1.97 19.48 -18.80
CA TYR A 284 1.07 20.11 -19.78
C TYR A 284 1.33 19.57 -21.19
N TYR A 285 2.59 19.58 -21.65
CA TYR A 285 2.92 19.09 -22.99
C TYR A 285 2.61 17.60 -23.16
N GLN A 286 2.85 16.78 -22.12
CA GLN A 286 2.47 15.38 -22.13
C GLN A 286 0.96 15.21 -22.33
N LEU A 287 0.14 15.86 -21.50
CA LEU A 287 -1.33 15.73 -21.55
C LEU A 287 -1.91 16.30 -22.86
N MET A 288 -1.35 17.40 -23.37
CA MET A 288 -1.69 17.94 -24.70
C MET A 288 -1.41 16.92 -25.82
N GLU A 289 -0.23 16.30 -25.81
CA GLU A 289 0.13 15.31 -26.82
C GLU A 289 -0.77 14.08 -26.73
N GLU A 290 -1.12 13.64 -25.52
CA GLU A 290 -2.09 12.57 -25.32
C GLU A 290 -3.48 12.95 -25.85
N ALA A 291 -3.98 14.16 -25.56
CA ALA A 291 -5.27 14.63 -26.05
C ALA A 291 -5.32 14.63 -27.59
N GLU A 292 -4.27 15.11 -28.24
CA GLU A 292 -4.18 15.11 -29.70
C GLU A 292 -4.11 13.68 -30.28
N LYS A 293 -3.43 12.74 -29.59
CA LYS A 293 -3.40 11.33 -30.01
C LYS A 293 -4.77 10.68 -29.92
N PHE A 294 -5.55 10.95 -28.87
CA PHE A 294 -6.93 10.46 -28.77
C PHE A 294 -7.83 11.10 -29.83
N LYS A 295 -7.76 12.43 -30.00
CA LYS A 295 -8.57 13.18 -30.98
C LYS A 295 -8.29 12.77 -32.42
N SER A 296 -7.03 12.52 -32.77
CA SER A 296 -6.63 12.11 -34.12
C SER A 296 -6.80 10.60 -34.39
N GLY A 297 -7.31 9.82 -33.43
CA GLY A 297 -7.50 8.37 -33.57
C GLY A 297 -6.19 7.58 -33.61
N LYS A 298 -5.06 8.16 -33.17
CA LYS A 298 -3.77 7.46 -33.08
C LYS A 298 -3.71 6.47 -31.92
N VAL A 299 -4.56 6.64 -30.91
CA VAL A 299 -4.73 5.66 -29.83
C VAL A 299 -5.73 4.59 -30.28
N THR A 300 -5.26 3.36 -30.45
CA THR A 300 -6.07 2.22 -30.91
C THR A 300 -6.47 1.32 -29.74
N LEU A 301 -7.14 1.87 -28.73
CA LEU A 301 -7.72 1.08 -27.65
C LEU A 301 -9.16 0.70 -28.02
N GLU A 302 -9.35 -0.58 -28.33
CA GLU A 302 -10.65 -1.11 -28.73
C GLU A 302 -11.71 -0.90 -27.64
N GLY A 303 -12.86 -0.37 -28.02
CA GLY A 303 -13.96 -0.09 -27.10
C GLY A 303 -13.71 1.06 -26.12
N VAL A 304 -12.67 1.89 -26.31
CA VAL A 304 -12.36 2.99 -25.39
C VAL A 304 -12.37 4.34 -26.11
N SER A 305 -13.06 5.29 -25.49
CA SER A 305 -12.97 6.72 -25.81
C SER A 305 -12.48 7.47 -24.59
N ALA A 306 -11.64 8.49 -24.76
CA ALA A 306 -11.20 9.35 -23.66
C ALA A 306 -10.89 10.76 -24.17
N ALA A 307 -11.23 11.76 -23.36
CA ALA A 307 -10.92 13.15 -23.64
C ALA A 307 -10.85 13.94 -22.31
N PRO A 308 -10.20 15.12 -22.32
CA PRO A 308 -10.42 16.12 -21.28
C PRO A 308 -11.92 16.41 -21.13
N VAL A 309 -12.39 16.58 -19.89
CA VAL A 309 -13.80 16.88 -19.60
C VAL A 309 -14.16 18.28 -20.08
N GLU A 310 -13.25 19.24 -19.83
CA GLU A 310 -13.38 20.61 -20.26
C GLU A 310 -12.23 21.01 -21.21
N ASP A 311 -12.53 21.78 -22.26
CA ASP A 311 -11.52 22.25 -23.22
C ASP A 311 -10.41 23.09 -22.56
N ASP A 312 -10.71 23.76 -21.44
CA ASP A 312 -9.76 24.59 -20.69
C ASP A 312 -9.08 23.86 -19.52
N ASN A 313 -9.24 22.52 -19.41
CA ASN A 313 -8.65 21.72 -18.33
C ASN A 313 -8.13 20.35 -18.81
N LEU A 314 -6.84 20.30 -19.12
CA LEU A 314 -6.19 19.05 -19.55
C LEU A 314 -5.86 18.10 -18.41
N TYR A 315 -6.05 18.49 -17.16
CA TYR A 315 -5.71 17.68 -15.98
C TYR A 315 -6.92 16.89 -15.46
N HIS A 316 -8.09 17.04 -16.09
CA HIS A 316 -9.32 16.33 -15.74
C HIS A 316 -9.86 15.66 -17.00
N TRP A 317 -9.85 14.33 -16.99
CA TRP A 317 -10.23 13.49 -18.13
C TRP A 317 -11.37 12.58 -17.75
N GLN A 318 -12.25 12.35 -18.71
CA GLN A 318 -13.23 11.28 -18.63
C GLN A 318 -12.98 10.30 -19.77
N ALA A 319 -13.08 9.02 -19.45
CA ALA A 319 -13.05 7.94 -20.41
C ALA A 319 -14.33 7.12 -20.33
N SER A 320 -14.75 6.61 -21.48
CA SER A 320 -15.81 5.63 -21.59
C SER A 320 -15.24 4.33 -22.13
N ILE A 321 -15.49 3.25 -21.40
CA ILE A 321 -15.03 1.90 -21.71
C ILE A 321 -16.26 1.06 -22.03
N PHE A 322 -16.32 0.52 -23.24
CA PHE A 322 -17.25 -0.54 -23.58
C PHE A 322 -16.81 -1.83 -22.90
N GLY A 323 -17.76 -2.50 -22.28
CA GLY A 323 -17.57 -3.78 -21.61
C GLY A 323 -16.78 -4.77 -22.46
N PRO A 324 -15.61 -5.22 -22.02
CA PRO A 324 -14.78 -6.01 -22.90
C PRO A 324 -15.38 -7.40 -23.19
N ASP A 325 -15.26 -7.85 -24.44
CA ASP A 325 -15.78 -9.16 -24.87
C ASP A 325 -15.25 -10.32 -24.03
N GLY A 326 -16.14 -11.26 -23.73
CA GLY A 326 -15.86 -12.45 -22.92
C GLY A 326 -15.70 -12.17 -21.43
N SER A 327 -15.91 -10.92 -20.98
CA SER A 327 -15.88 -10.57 -19.55
C SER A 327 -17.30 -10.50 -18.96
N PRO A 328 -17.46 -10.60 -17.63
CA PRO A 328 -18.75 -10.34 -16.96
C PRO A 328 -19.32 -8.94 -17.20
N TRP A 329 -18.52 -8.04 -17.76
CA TRP A 329 -18.85 -6.64 -18.00
C TRP A 329 -19.28 -6.38 -19.45
N GLU A 330 -19.21 -7.39 -20.34
CA GLU A 330 -19.58 -7.30 -21.75
C GLU A 330 -20.97 -6.68 -21.98
N GLY A 331 -21.06 -5.79 -22.97
CA GLY A 331 -22.30 -5.09 -23.33
C GLY A 331 -22.65 -3.88 -22.45
N GLY A 332 -21.92 -3.63 -21.36
CA GLY A 332 -22.08 -2.43 -20.53
C GLY A 332 -21.24 -1.23 -20.98
N PHE A 333 -21.52 -0.06 -20.40
CA PHE A 333 -20.81 1.19 -20.67
C PHE A 333 -20.28 1.83 -19.37
N TYR A 334 -18.96 1.89 -19.21
CA TYR A 334 -18.33 2.26 -17.95
C TYR A 334 -17.55 3.56 -18.09
N ASN A 335 -17.99 4.58 -17.34
CA ASN A 335 -17.33 5.88 -17.30
C ASN A 335 -16.28 5.92 -16.19
N VAL A 336 -15.11 6.45 -16.51
CA VAL A 336 -13.96 6.58 -15.60
C VAL A 336 -13.53 8.04 -15.59
N ASP A 337 -13.39 8.60 -14.39
CA ASP A 337 -12.79 9.90 -14.12
C ASP A 337 -11.29 9.73 -13.82
N ILE A 338 -10.46 10.59 -14.41
CA ILE A 338 -9.00 10.59 -14.25
C ILE A 338 -8.54 12.02 -14.00
N ILE A 339 -7.99 12.27 -12.80
CA ILE A 339 -7.53 13.58 -12.37
C ILE A 339 -6.02 13.54 -12.12
N PHE A 340 -5.30 14.43 -12.79
CA PHE A 340 -3.85 14.55 -12.71
C PHE A 340 -3.44 15.70 -11.79
N SER A 341 -2.38 15.49 -11.00
CA SER A 341 -1.65 16.57 -10.35
C SER A 341 -0.75 17.31 -11.33
N GLU A 342 -0.24 18.47 -10.90
CA GLU A 342 0.85 19.18 -11.58
C GLU A 342 2.18 18.41 -11.52
N ASP A 343 2.39 17.65 -10.44
CA ASP A 343 3.61 16.90 -10.17
C ASP A 343 3.56 15.47 -10.73
N GLU A 344 4.59 14.67 -10.43
CA GLU A 344 4.69 13.26 -10.85
C GLU A 344 3.78 12.30 -10.06
N ALA A 345 2.86 12.80 -9.24
CA ALA A 345 1.95 11.96 -8.44
C ALA A 345 1.16 10.98 -9.32
N PRO A 346 0.84 9.77 -8.81
CA PRO A 346 -0.15 8.93 -9.46
C PRO A 346 -1.48 9.70 -9.63
N PRO A 347 -2.13 9.64 -10.80
CA PRO A 347 -3.43 10.27 -10.97
C PRO A 347 -4.49 9.61 -10.09
N ARG A 348 -5.53 10.38 -9.74
CA ARG A 348 -6.73 9.88 -9.06
C ARG A 348 -7.65 9.32 -10.12
N VAL A 349 -7.91 8.02 -10.06
CA VAL A 349 -8.74 7.30 -11.04
C VAL A 349 -9.93 6.71 -10.31
N ARG A 350 -11.13 6.94 -10.83
CA ARG A 350 -12.38 6.46 -10.23
C ARG A 350 -13.39 6.10 -11.31
N PHE A 351 -14.02 4.95 -11.22
CA PHE A 351 -15.22 4.66 -11.98
C PHE A 351 -16.36 5.58 -11.51
N ILE A 352 -16.92 6.34 -12.44
CA ILE A 352 -18.17 7.09 -12.23
C ILE A 352 -19.34 6.09 -12.20
N THR A 353 -19.30 5.11 -13.11
CA THR A 353 -20.27 4.02 -13.15
C THR A 353 -20.09 3.12 -11.92
N GLU A 354 -21.18 2.75 -11.26
CA GLU A 354 -21.16 1.86 -10.09
C GLU A 354 -20.58 0.47 -10.44
N MET A 355 -19.57 0.02 -9.69
CA MET A 355 -18.88 -1.25 -9.92
C MET A 355 -18.97 -2.17 -8.70
N PHE A 356 -19.20 -3.46 -8.95
CA PHE A 356 -19.09 -4.51 -7.93
C PHE A 356 -18.07 -5.57 -8.38
N HIS A 357 -16.81 -5.32 -8.05
CA HIS A 357 -15.67 -6.12 -8.51
C HIS A 357 -14.63 -6.30 -7.40
N PRO A 358 -13.98 -7.46 -7.23
CA PRO A 358 -12.98 -7.67 -6.16
C PRO A 358 -11.84 -6.65 -6.14
N HIS A 359 -11.44 -6.15 -7.31
CA HIS A 359 -10.35 -5.17 -7.50
C HIS A 359 -10.83 -3.73 -7.72
N VAL A 360 -12.07 -3.39 -7.40
CA VAL A 360 -12.57 -2.00 -7.46
C VAL A 360 -13.24 -1.70 -6.12
N THR A 361 -12.79 -0.65 -5.43
CA THR A 361 -13.35 -0.23 -4.14
C THR A 361 -14.85 0.09 -4.24
N SER A 362 -15.54 0.19 -3.10
CA SER A 362 -16.96 0.57 -3.10
C SER A 362 -17.22 1.98 -3.65
N ASP A 363 -16.22 2.86 -3.58
CA ASP A 363 -16.24 4.21 -4.16
C ASP A 363 -15.62 4.30 -5.57
N GLY A 364 -15.41 3.16 -6.24
CA GLY A 364 -15.08 3.09 -7.66
C GLY A 364 -13.59 3.19 -7.99
N ILE A 365 -12.67 3.17 -7.02
CA ILE A 365 -11.23 3.26 -7.27
C ILE A 365 -10.71 1.88 -7.70
N PRO A 366 -10.13 1.74 -8.92
CA PRO A 366 -9.59 0.46 -9.38
C PRO A 366 -8.20 0.18 -8.82
N PHE A 367 -7.98 -1.05 -8.36
CA PHE A 367 -6.66 -1.56 -7.99
C PHE A 367 -5.96 -2.12 -9.23
N TYR A 368 -5.00 -1.38 -9.78
CA TYR A 368 -4.21 -1.80 -10.93
C TYR A 368 -2.72 -1.47 -10.73
N LEU A 369 -1.85 -2.26 -11.38
CA LEU A 369 -0.41 -2.11 -11.29
C LEU A 369 0.16 -1.56 -12.60
N VAL A 370 0.81 -0.40 -12.52
CA VAL A 370 1.54 0.23 -13.62
C VAL A 370 2.91 0.69 -13.11
N ALA A 371 3.95 0.46 -13.91
CA ALA A 371 5.30 0.89 -13.57
C ALA A 371 5.34 2.42 -13.31
N PRO A 372 6.11 2.90 -12.31
CA PRO A 372 6.12 4.31 -11.92
C PRO A 372 6.30 5.29 -13.09
N ALA A 373 7.20 4.99 -14.02
CA ALA A 373 7.47 5.83 -15.20
C ALA A 373 6.30 5.95 -16.20
N ARG A 374 5.28 5.10 -16.10
CA ARG A 374 4.13 5.04 -17.03
C ARG A 374 2.80 5.38 -16.37
N ARG A 375 2.77 5.65 -15.07
CA ARG A 375 1.54 5.90 -14.30
C ARG A 375 0.82 7.19 -14.69
N GLY A 376 1.52 8.11 -15.35
CA GLY A 376 0.96 9.38 -15.81
C GLY A 376 0.35 9.35 -17.22
N LEU A 377 0.36 8.21 -17.91
CA LEU A 377 -0.12 8.08 -19.30
C LEU A 377 -1.57 7.57 -19.32
N VAL A 378 -2.49 8.35 -19.89
CA VAL A 378 -3.93 8.04 -20.02
C VAL A 378 -4.13 6.68 -20.67
N ALA A 379 -3.51 6.45 -21.83
CA ALA A 379 -3.65 5.17 -22.54
C ALA A 379 -3.12 3.97 -21.74
N THR A 380 -2.09 4.16 -20.92
CA THR A 380 -1.55 3.07 -20.08
C THR A 380 -2.51 2.74 -18.93
N ILE A 381 -3.09 3.77 -18.29
CA ILE A 381 -4.10 3.62 -17.24
C ILE A 381 -5.32 2.87 -17.79
N LEU A 382 -5.88 3.33 -18.91
CA LEU A 382 -7.06 2.71 -19.52
C LEU A 382 -6.79 1.27 -19.96
N THR A 383 -5.60 0.99 -20.50
CA THR A 383 -5.18 -0.38 -20.80
C THR A 383 -5.16 -1.26 -19.54
N ALA A 384 -4.67 -0.74 -18.41
CA ALA A 384 -4.65 -1.47 -17.15
C ALA A 384 -6.06 -1.75 -16.61
N ILE A 385 -6.98 -0.79 -16.74
CA ILE A 385 -8.40 -0.96 -16.37
C ILE A 385 -9.09 -2.00 -17.25
N ILE A 386 -8.88 -1.99 -18.57
CA ILE A 386 -9.42 -3.03 -19.47
C ILE A 386 -8.89 -4.41 -19.07
N LYS A 387 -7.59 -4.52 -18.76
CA LYS A 387 -6.99 -5.77 -18.29
C LYS A 387 -7.61 -6.23 -16.99
N LEU A 388 -7.87 -5.32 -16.05
CA LEU A 388 -8.57 -5.60 -14.79
C LEU A 388 -9.96 -6.18 -15.05
N LEU A 389 -10.74 -5.59 -15.96
CA LEU A 389 -12.10 -6.07 -16.28
C LEU A 389 -12.11 -7.42 -17.02
N LYS A 390 -11.08 -7.71 -17.83
CA LYS A 390 -10.95 -8.99 -18.57
C LYS A 390 -10.38 -10.12 -17.73
N ALA A 391 -9.49 -9.82 -16.80
CA ALA A 391 -8.77 -10.84 -16.05
C ALA A 391 -9.67 -11.50 -15.00
N ASN A 392 -9.39 -12.77 -14.71
CA ASN A 392 -9.90 -13.37 -13.49
C ASN A 392 -9.26 -12.65 -12.29
N PRO A 393 -10.05 -12.17 -11.32
CA PRO A 393 -9.52 -11.55 -10.13
C PRO A 393 -8.52 -12.46 -9.41
N ASN A 394 -7.44 -11.87 -8.90
CA ASN A 394 -6.44 -12.56 -8.11
C ASN A 394 -7.06 -13.01 -6.76
N PRO A 395 -6.96 -14.30 -6.39
CA PRO A 395 -7.50 -14.79 -5.13
C PRO A 395 -6.76 -14.29 -3.88
N SER A 396 -5.57 -13.69 -4.00
CA SER A 396 -4.85 -13.15 -2.85
C SER A 396 -5.64 -12.04 -2.16
N PRO A 397 -5.86 -12.13 -0.82
CA PRO A 397 -6.47 -11.07 -0.03
C PRO A 397 -5.76 -9.71 -0.14
N ALA A 398 -4.48 -9.72 -0.54
CA ALA A 398 -3.69 -8.51 -0.77
C ALA A 398 -4.18 -7.67 -1.96
N THR A 399 -5.14 -8.18 -2.72
CA THR A 399 -5.71 -7.51 -3.90
C THR A 399 -7.19 -7.16 -3.73
N TRP A 400 -7.83 -7.55 -2.63
CA TRP A 400 -9.29 -7.43 -2.43
C TRP A 400 -9.70 -6.02 -2.02
N ALA A 401 -9.59 -5.06 -2.94
CA ALA A 401 -10.03 -3.67 -2.76
C ALA A 401 -11.51 -3.58 -2.34
N ASN A 402 -12.36 -4.50 -2.82
CA ASN A 402 -13.71 -4.70 -2.29
C ASN A 402 -13.86 -6.10 -1.71
N VAL A 403 -13.73 -6.16 -0.38
CA VAL A 403 -13.78 -7.40 0.39
C VAL A 403 -15.12 -8.14 0.23
N GLN A 404 -16.24 -7.41 0.10
CA GLN A 404 -17.55 -8.04 -0.09
C GLN A 404 -17.66 -8.71 -1.46
N ALA A 405 -17.25 -8.02 -2.52
CA ALA A 405 -17.22 -8.57 -3.86
C ALA A 405 -16.28 -9.78 -3.93
N ALA A 406 -15.09 -9.69 -3.33
CA ALA A 406 -14.12 -10.78 -3.28
C ALA A 406 -14.66 -12.01 -2.55
N LYS A 407 -15.24 -11.84 -1.34
CA LYS A 407 -15.86 -12.94 -0.59
C LYS A 407 -16.96 -13.65 -1.37
N MET A 408 -17.79 -12.90 -2.11
CA MET A 408 -18.84 -13.51 -2.93
C MET A 408 -18.27 -14.21 -4.17
N TYR A 409 -17.28 -13.60 -4.83
CA TYR A 409 -16.65 -14.14 -6.04
C TYR A 409 -15.89 -15.45 -5.77
N PHE A 410 -15.07 -15.46 -4.70
CA PHE A 410 -14.26 -16.61 -4.30
C PHE A 410 -14.99 -17.59 -3.37
N SER A 411 -16.28 -17.41 -3.12
CA SER A 411 -17.06 -18.31 -2.26
C SER A 411 -17.10 -19.74 -2.82
N ASN A 412 -17.06 -20.74 -1.94
CA ASN A 412 -17.31 -22.13 -2.32
C ASN A 412 -18.81 -22.46 -2.47
N ASP A 413 -19.69 -21.53 -2.08
CA ASP A 413 -21.15 -21.67 -2.21
C ASP A 413 -21.63 -21.17 -3.58
N ASP A 414 -22.26 -22.07 -4.34
CA ASP A 414 -22.77 -21.80 -5.69
C ASP A 414 -23.91 -20.76 -5.72
N GLU A 415 -24.75 -20.71 -4.68
CA GLU A 415 -25.82 -19.71 -4.60
C GLU A 415 -25.25 -18.32 -4.31
N VAL A 416 -24.19 -18.21 -3.50
CA VAL A 416 -23.46 -16.94 -3.28
C VAL A 416 -22.81 -16.46 -4.57
N LYS A 417 -22.15 -17.35 -5.32
CA LYS A 417 -21.56 -17.03 -6.63
C LYS A 417 -22.62 -16.61 -7.65
N LYS A 418 -23.80 -17.23 -7.61
CA LYS A 418 -24.93 -16.87 -8.46
C LYS A 418 -25.50 -15.50 -8.09
N GLU A 419 -25.55 -15.17 -6.81
CA GLU A 419 -25.93 -13.83 -6.35
C GLU A 419 -24.92 -12.77 -6.84
N TYR A 420 -23.61 -13.06 -6.76
CA TYR A 420 -22.57 -12.19 -7.33
C TYR A 420 -22.83 -11.92 -8.81
N ARG A 421 -23.01 -12.98 -9.63
CA ARG A 421 -23.28 -12.84 -11.06
C ARG A 421 -24.56 -12.05 -11.34
N LYS A 422 -25.62 -12.23 -10.54
CA LYS A 422 -26.85 -11.44 -10.65
C LYS A 422 -26.63 -9.97 -10.35
N LYS A 423 -25.84 -9.63 -9.32
CA LYS A 423 -25.48 -8.24 -8.99
C LYS A 423 -24.71 -7.59 -10.13
N VAL A 424 -23.67 -8.26 -10.65
CA VAL A 424 -22.89 -7.77 -11.79
C VAL A 424 -23.80 -7.58 -13.02
N ALA A 425 -24.59 -8.57 -13.39
CA ALA A 425 -25.50 -8.46 -14.54
C ALA A 425 -26.52 -7.32 -14.40
N ARG A 426 -26.98 -7.01 -13.19
CA ARG A 426 -27.84 -5.84 -12.92
C ARG A 426 -27.09 -4.53 -13.15
N LEU A 427 -25.85 -4.42 -12.69
CA LEU A 427 -25.01 -3.24 -12.91
C LEU A 427 -24.67 -3.05 -14.39
N VAL A 428 -24.43 -4.13 -15.13
CA VAL A 428 -24.22 -4.09 -16.59
C VAL A 428 -25.44 -3.50 -17.30
N ARG A 429 -26.66 -3.89 -16.92
CA ARG A 429 -27.89 -3.32 -17.50
C ARG A 429 -28.06 -1.85 -17.14
N LYS A 430 -27.89 -1.51 -15.85
CA LYS A 430 -27.98 -0.14 -15.35
C LYS A 430 -27.00 0.80 -16.08
N SER A 431 -25.80 0.31 -16.43
CA SER A 431 -24.78 1.12 -17.10
C SER A 431 -25.16 1.51 -18.53
N VAL A 432 -26.08 0.79 -19.17
CA VAL A 432 -26.61 1.08 -20.51
C VAL A 432 -27.85 1.98 -20.46
N GLU A 433 -28.70 1.79 -19.45
CA GLU A 433 -29.97 2.52 -19.30
C GLU A 433 -29.77 3.99 -18.88
N GLY A 434 -28.64 4.30 -18.24
CA GLY A 434 -28.38 5.63 -17.65
C GLY A 434 -29.12 5.82 -16.33
N ASP A 435 -28.70 6.79 -15.51
CA ASP A 435 -29.45 7.15 -14.30
C ASP A 435 -30.72 7.93 -14.72
N GLU A 436 -31.89 7.26 -14.73
CA GLU A 436 -33.21 7.89 -14.93
C GLU A 436 -33.58 8.92 -13.85
#